data_AF-A0A9D5NBL1-F1
#
_entry.id   AF-A0A9D5NBL1-F1
#
_cell.length_a   1.000
_cell.length_b   1.000
_cell.length_c   1.000
_cell.angle_alpha   90.00
_cell.angle_beta   90.00
_cell.angle_gamma   90.00
#
_symmetry.space_group_name_H-M   'P 1'
#
loop_
_entity.id
_entity.type
_entity.pdbx_description
1 polymer ?
#
loop_
_entity_poly.entity_id
_entity_poly.type
_entity_poly.pdbx_seq_one_letter_code
_entity_poly.pdbx_strand_id
1 'polypeptide(L)'
;MYKTIIELKREISDQDYEVIKQDIIHAFNNRVGKVANTSTDPYCFVFTGGENVFAKLDLGCVILSENELFWKWVKDWRWIDETDPDECCDVIKVYSTPVR
;
A
#
# COMPACT_ATOMS: atom_id res chain seq x y z
N MET A 1 -1.96 2.63 16.14
CA MET A 1 -2.01 3.42 14.89
C MET A 1 -1.86 2.46 13.74
N TYR A 2 -2.49 2.73 12.61
CA TYR A 2 -2.41 1.88 11.43
C TYR A 2 -1.40 2.45 10.45
N LYS A 3 -0.66 1.56 9.80
CA LYS A 3 0.32 1.92 8.79
C LYS A 3 0.37 0.87 7.71
N THR A 4 0.43 1.31 6.47
CA THR A 4 0.69 0.44 5.31
C THR A 4 2.01 0.87 4.67
N ILE A 5 2.91 -0.09 4.47
CA ILE A 5 4.25 0.11 3.94
C ILE A 5 4.36 -0.69 2.65
N ILE A 6 4.68 -0.02 1.57
CA ILE A 6 4.86 -0.60 0.24
C ILE A 6 6.30 -0.34 -0.20
N GLU A 7 7.01 -1.38 -0.59
CA GLU A 7 8.31 -1.28 -1.23
C GLU A 7 8.22 -1.79 -2.67
N LEU A 8 8.74 -1.02 -3.62
CA LEU A 8 8.89 -1.42 -5.01
C LEU A 8 10.25 -2.08 -5.25
N LYS A 9 10.27 -2.97 -6.24
CA LYS A 9 11.48 -3.52 -6.86
C LYS A 9 12.31 -2.38 -7.46
N ARG A 10 13.63 -2.42 -7.31
CA ARG A 10 14.55 -1.36 -7.76
C ARG A 10 14.88 -1.45 -9.25
N GLU A 11 14.61 -2.61 -9.85
CA GLU A 11 14.75 -2.90 -11.27
C GLU A 11 13.56 -2.41 -12.13
N ILE A 12 12.60 -1.70 -11.52
CA ILE A 12 11.48 -1.07 -12.22
C ILE A 12 11.98 -0.07 -13.28
N SER A 13 11.33 -0.03 -14.44
CA SER A 13 11.63 0.97 -15.47
C SER A 13 11.10 2.34 -15.07
N ASP A 14 11.74 3.42 -15.54
CA ASP A 14 11.29 4.80 -15.25
C ASP A 14 9.84 5.04 -15.68
N GLN A 15 9.43 4.44 -16.81
CA GLN A 15 8.06 4.53 -17.31
C GLN A 15 7.06 3.84 -16.39
N ASP A 16 7.32 2.59 -16.00
CA ASP A 16 6.42 1.84 -15.10
C ASP A 16 6.40 2.48 -13.70
N TYR A 17 7.54 3.03 -13.26
CA TYR A 17 7.67 3.70 -11.97
C TYR A 17 6.78 4.94 -11.86
N GLU A 18 6.81 5.84 -12.85
CA GLU A 18 5.96 7.04 -12.77
C GLU A 18 4.47 6.71 -12.80
N VAL A 19 4.05 5.66 -13.53
CA VAL A 19 2.66 5.18 -13.51
C VAL A 19 2.29 4.64 -12.13
N ILE A 20 3.05 3.67 -11.61
CA ILE A 20 2.75 3.02 -10.33
C ILE A 20 2.77 4.01 -9.17
N LYS A 21 3.70 4.95 -9.18
CA LYS A 21 3.76 6.00 -8.16
C LYS A 21 2.47 6.82 -8.13
N GLN A 22 1.92 7.19 -9.29
CA GLN A 22 0.63 7.89 -9.33
C GLN A 22 -0.50 6.98 -8.87
N ASP A 23 -0.52 5.71 -9.28
CA ASP A 23 -1.54 4.74 -8.88
C ASP A 23 -1.57 4.51 -7.36
N ILE A 24 -0.40 4.35 -6.73
CA ILE A 24 -0.26 4.24 -5.28
C ILE A 24 -0.80 5.50 -4.60
N ILE A 25 -0.39 6.69 -5.04
CA ILE A 25 -0.86 7.94 -4.43
C ILE A 25 -2.38 8.11 -4.63
N HIS A 26 -2.92 7.72 -5.79
CA HIS A 26 -4.35 7.78 -6.06
C HIS A 26 -5.15 6.82 -5.18
N ALA A 27 -4.66 5.59 -4.98
CA ALA A 27 -5.31 4.61 -4.12
C ALA A 27 -5.50 5.10 -2.68
N PHE A 28 -4.53 5.85 -2.14
CA PHE A 28 -4.62 6.47 -0.81
C PHE A 28 -5.19 7.90 -0.80
N ASN A 29 -5.59 8.40 -1.97
CA ASN A 29 -6.40 9.60 -2.16
C ASN A 29 -7.75 9.21 -2.78
N ASN A 30 -8.53 8.45 -2.02
CA ASN A 30 -9.75 7.80 -2.50
C ASN A 30 -11.01 8.53 -1.99
N ARG A 31 -12.18 7.97 -2.33
CA ARG A 31 -13.50 8.54 -1.97
C ARG A 31 -13.73 8.71 -0.47
N VAL A 32 -13.03 7.97 0.38
CA VAL A 32 -13.15 8.04 1.85
C VAL A 32 -12.24 9.13 2.43
N GLY A 33 -11.27 9.60 1.64
CA GLY A 33 -10.41 10.73 1.94
C GLY A 33 -8.97 10.49 1.50
N LYS A 34 -8.07 11.34 2.02
CA LYS A 34 -6.66 11.35 1.65
C LYS A 34 -5.75 11.00 2.81
N VAL A 35 -4.77 10.14 2.57
CA VAL A 35 -3.61 9.93 3.43
C VAL A 35 -2.35 10.24 2.63
N ALA A 36 -1.47 11.08 3.17
CA ALA A 36 -0.23 11.46 2.49
C ALA A 36 0.84 10.39 2.68
N ASN A 37 1.65 10.16 1.64
CA ASN A 37 2.88 9.40 1.77
C ASN A 37 3.87 10.18 2.66
N THR A 38 4.44 9.52 3.66
CA THR A 38 5.43 10.11 4.58
C THR A 38 6.86 9.62 4.33
N SER A 39 7.06 8.70 3.38
CA SER A 39 8.39 8.20 3.03
C SER A 39 9.20 9.22 2.25
N THR A 40 10.51 9.24 2.48
CA THR A 40 11.50 9.99 1.69
C THR A 40 12.27 9.13 0.70
N ASP A 41 12.17 7.79 0.79
CA ASP A 41 12.75 6.87 -0.20
C ASP A 41 11.79 6.79 -1.41
N PRO A 42 12.26 7.05 -2.64
CA PRO A 42 11.42 7.01 -3.85
C PRO A 42 10.77 5.63 -4.11
N TYR A 43 11.39 4.54 -3.67
CA TYR A 43 10.87 3.18 -3.86
C TYR A 43 10.08 2.67 -2.65
N CYS A 44 9.89 3.48 -1.61
CA CYS A 44 9.10 3.12 -0.45
C CYS A 44 7.96 4.12 -0.25
N PHE A 45 6.76 3.61 0.01
CA PHE A 45 5.57 4.40 0.30
C PHE A 45 5.05 4.01 1.67
N VAL A 46 4.80 5.02 2.50
CA VAL A 46 4.34 4.85 3.87
C VAL A 46 3.13 5.73 4.09
N PHE A 47 1.99 5.11 4.39
CA PHE A 47 0.77 5.80 4.74
C PHE A 47 0.38 5.40 6.15
N THR A 48 0.10 6.37 7.02
CA THR A 48 -0.12 6.13 8.46
C THR A 48 -1.21 7.03 9.03
N GLY A 49 -1.88 6.56 10.07
CA GLY A 49 -2.68 7.39 10.96
C GLY A 49 -3.50 6.58 11.97
N GLY A 50 -4.40 7.26 12.68
CA GLY A 50 -5.27 6.64 13.68
C GLY A 50 -6.53 6.00 13.08
N GLU A 51 -7.48 5.67 13.97
CA GLU A 51 -8.77 5.07 13.62
C GLU A 51 -9.54 5.83 12.52
N ASN A 52 -9.46 7.15 12.54
CA ASN A 52 -10.13 8.01 11.56
C ASN A 52 -9.62 7.82 10.12
N VAL A 53 -8.45 7.19 9.90
CA VAL A 53 -7.92 6.90 8.57
C VAL A 53 -7.92 5.41 8.22
N PHE A 54 -8.32 4.52 9.15
CA PHE A 54 -8.34 3.07 8.92
C PHE A 54 -9.05 2.72 7.61
N ALA A 55 -10.30 3.15 7.45
CA ALA A 55 -11.10 2.87 6.24
C ALA A 55 -10.49 3.48 4.95
N LYS A 56 -9.66 4.53 5.07
CA LYS A 56 -8.96 5.12 3.92
C LYS A 56 -7.78 4.24 3.50
N LEU A 57 -7.04 3.73 4.48
CA LEU A 57 -5.89 2.86 4.28
C LEU A 57 -6.33 1.49 3.75
N ASP A 58 -7.36 0.91 4.36
CA ASP A 58 -7.92 -0.38 3.97
C ASP A 58 -8.44 -0.36 2.52
N LEU A 59 -9.27 0.64 2.17
CA LEU A 59 -9.75 0.79 0.79
C LEU A 59 -8.61 1.04 -0.20
N GLY A 60 -7.57 1.79 0.20
CA GLY A 60 -6.39 1.99 -0.66
C GLY A 60 -5.66 0.68 -0.93
N CYS A 61 -5.61 -0.23 0.03
CA CYS A 61 -5.04 -1.56 -0.17
C CYS A 61 -5.91 -2.40 -1.12
N VAL A 62 -7.24 -2.36 -0.98
CA VAL A 62 -8.14 -3.04 -1.92
C VAL A 62 -7.94 -2.53 -3.35
N ILE A 63 -7.93 -1.21 -3.55
CA ILE A 63 -7.73 -0.60 -4.89
C ILE A 63 -6.40 -1.05 -5.51
N LEU A 64 -5.31 -1.07 -4.73
CA LEU A 64 -4.00 -1.51 -5.24
C LEU A 64 -3.94 -3.01 -5.51
N SER A 65 -4.67 -3.82 -4.75
CA SER A 65 -4.72 -5.28 -4.97
C SER A 65 -5.33 -5.65 -6.33
N GLU A 66 -6.06 -4.74 -6.97
CA GLU A 66 -6.63 -4.94 -8.31
C GLU A 66 -5.70 -4.44 -9.44
N ASN A 67 -4.57 -3.82 -9.12
CA ASN A 67 -3.65 -3.24 -10.09
C ASN A 67 -2.55 -4.25 -10.50
N GLU A 68 -2.63 -4.78 -11.72
CA GLU A 68 -1.66 -5.76 -12.26
C GLU A 68 -0.24 -5.20 -12.38
N LEU A 69 -0.10 -3.92 -12.76
CA LEU A 69 1.21 -3.29 -12.89
C LEU A 69 1.88 -3.14 -11.53
N PHE A 70 1.11 -2.81 -10.50
CA PHE A 70 1.58 -2.80 -9.11
C PHE A 70 2.10 -4.19 -8.69
N TRP A 71 1.34 -5.25 -8.93
CA TRP A 71 1.76 -6.63 -8.59
C TRP A 71 3.07 -7.06 -9.26
N LYS A 72 3.30 -6.62 -10.50
CA LYS A 72 4.56 -6.89 -11.21
C LYS A 72 5.77 -6.33 -10.45
N TRP A 73 5.62 -5.18 -9.80
CA TRP A 73 6.75 -4.41 -9.26
C TRP A 73 6.78 -4.29 -7.74
N VAL A 74 5.73 -4.68 -7.02
CA VAL A 74 5.78 -4.72 -5.56
C VAL A 74 6.81 -5.78 -5.09
N LYS A 75 7.65 -5.38 -4.15
CA LYS A 75 8.68 -6.21 -3.52
C LYS A 75 8.24 -6.66 -2.13
N ASP A 76 7.73 -5.73 -1.33
CA ASP A 76 7.23 -5.96 0.02
C ASP A 76 5.99 -5.10 0.25
N TRP A 77 5.01 -5.64 0.98
CA TRP A 77 3.81 -4.90 1.34
C TRP A 77 3.31 -5.36 2.71
N ARG A 78 3.38 -4.46 3.69
CA ARG A 78 3.06 -4.74 5.09
C ARG A 78 1.96 -3.85 5.60
N TRP A 79 0.99 -4.45 6.28
CA TRP A 79 0.05 -3.78 7.15
C TRP A 79 0.57 -3.88 8.58
N ILE A 80 0.61 -2.75 9.29
CA ILE A 80 1.07 -2.64 10.66
C ILE A 80 -0.04 -2.02 11.48
N ASP A 81 -0.50 -2.75 12.50
CA ASP A 81 -1.27 -2.22 13.61
C ASP A 81 -0.33 -2.10 14.82
N GLU A 82 0.01 -0.87 15.22
CA GLU A 82 0.88 -0.63 16.37
C GLU A 82 0.20 -0.91 17.72
N THR A 83 -1.13 -0.98 17.73
CA THR A 83 -1.94 -1.27 18.92
C THR A 83 -2.18 -2.76 19.11
N ASP A 84 -2.22 -3.53 18.02
CA ASP A 84 -2.28 -4.99 18.04
C ASP A 84 -1.25 -5.60 17.05
N PRO A 85 -0.04 -5.96 17.54
CA PRO A 85 0.99 -6.57 16.70
C PRO A 85 0.56 -7.89 16.05
N ASP A 86 -0.41 -8.62 16.61
CA ASP A 86 -0.89 -9.88 16.05
C ASP A 86 -1.78 -9.63 14.79
N GLU A 87 -2.28 -8.40 14.60
CA GLU A 87 -2.99 -7.98 13.39
C GLU A 87 -2.07 -7.43 12.29
N CYS A 88 -0.76 -7.33 12.55
CA CYS A 88 0.22 -7.02 11.51
C CYS A 88 0.28 -8.15 10.47
N CYS A 89 0.29 -7.83 9.18
CA CYS A 89 0.31 -8.87 8.15
C CYS A 89 1.12 -8.50 6.90
N ASP A 90 1.51 -9.56 6.19
CA ASP A 90 2.05 -9.52 4.84
C ASP A 90 0.87 -9.47 3.85
N VAL A 91 0.65 -8.29 3.29
CA VAL A 91 -0.52 -7.99 2.45
C VAL A 91 -0.43 -8.73 1.11
N ILE A 92 0.78 -8.97 0.61
CA ILE A 92 1.00 -9.81 -0.59
C ILE A 92 0.44 -11.21 -0.34
N LYS A 93 0.77 -11.83 0.80
CA LYS A 93 0.26 -13.17 1.15
C LYS A 93 -1.26 -13.20 1.29
N VAL A 94 -1.84 -12.18 1.93
CA VAL A 94 -3.29 -12.09 2.14
C VAL A 94 -4.03 -12.10 0.79
N TYR A 95 -3.66 -11.21 -0.14
CA TYR A 95 -4.33 -11.12 -1.44
C TYR A 95 -3.95 -12.21 -2.44
N SER A 96 -2.81 -12.88 -2.26
CA SER A 96 -2.41 -14.02 -3.11
C SER A 96 -3.11 -15.33 -2.74
N THR A 97 -3.83 -15.38 -1.60
CA THR A 97 -4.50 -16.58 -1.13
C THR A 97 -5.84 -16.76 -1.87
N PRO A 98 -6.09 -17.91 -2.53
CA PRO A 98 -7.37 -18.17 -3.18
C PRO A 98 -8.52 -18.12 -2.16
N VAL A 99 -9.61 -17.45 -2.54
CA VAL A 99 -10.86 -17.50 -1.76
C VAL A 99 -11.38 -18.93 -1.82
N ARG A 100 -11.58 -19.54 -0.64
CA ARG A 100 -12.12 -20.90 -0.50
C ARG A 100 -13.62 -20.94 -0.74
#